data_AF-A0A7X3L2U8-F1
#
_entry.id   AF-A0A7X3L2U8-F1
#
_cell.length_a   1.000
_cell.length_b   1.000
_cell.length_c   1.000
_cell.angle_alpha   90.00
_cell.angle_beta   90.00
_cell.angle_gamma   90.00
#
_symmetry.space_group_name_H-M   'P 1'
#
loop_
_entity.id
_entity.type
_entity.pdbx_description
1 polymer ?
#
loop_
_entity_poly.entity_id
_entity_poly.type
_entity_poly.pdbx_seq_one_letter_code
_entity_poly.pdbx_strand_id
1 'polypeptide(L)' 'MSTKVWNVMYMLGNTARIVGDAGNPQARKSALHVAAVIDKNGWRVWVEHHKTGKRLFESEREKTHREAPPV' A
#
# COMPACT_ATOMS: atom_id res chain seq x y z
N MET A 1 23.01 -2.59 -7.11
CA MET A 1 21.92 -1.82 -6.45
C MET A 1 20.75 -2.75 -6.20
N SER A 2 20.19 -2.76 -4.99
CA SER A 2 18.99 -3.56 -4.69
C SER A 2 17.77 -2.93 -5.35
N THR A 3 17.02 -3.71 -6.13
CA THR A 3 15.76 -3.28 -6.75
C THR A 3 14.59 -3.28 -5.77
N LYS A 4 14.82 -3.77 -4.55
CA LYS A 4 13.85 -3.82 -3.45
C LYS A 4 13.79 -2.48 -2.74
N VAL A 5 12.85 -1.63 -3.14
CA VAL A 5 12.71 -0.28 -2.60
C VAL A 5 11.26 0.11 -2.30
N TRP A 6 10.31 -0.80 -2.53
CA TRP A 6 8.88 -0.55 -2.43
C TRP A 6 8.28 -1.25 -1.23
N ASN A 7 7.64 -0.49 -0.36
CA ASN A 7 6.85 -1.00 0.74
C ASN A 7 5.40 -1.13 0.28
N VAL A 8 4.81 -2.30 0.51
CA VAL A 8 3.36 -2.47 0.43
C VAL A 8 2.79 -2.17 1.82
N MET A 9 1.91 -1.19 1.90
CA MET A 9 1.28 -0.73 3.13
C MET A 9 -0.23 -0.91 3.00
N TYR A 10 -0.89 -1.38 4.04
CA TYR A 10 -2.33 -1.58 4.02
C TYR A 10 -2.96 -1.37 5.38
N MET A 11 -4.25 -1.04 5.36
CA MET A 11 -5.07 -0.95 6.57
C MET A 11 -5.73 -2.30 6.84
N LEU A 12 -5.61 -2.78 8.07
CA LEU A 12 -6.22 -4.03 8.51
C LEU A 12 -7.74 -3.88 8.66
N GLY A 13 -8.49 -4.24 7.62
CA GLY A 13 -9.95 -4.35 7.67
C GLY A 13 -10.65 -3.09 8.19
N ASN A 14 -11.42 -3.25 9.28
CA ASN A 14 -12.15 -2.18 9.97
C ASN A 14 -11.34 -1.48 11.07
N THR A 15 -10.07 -1.83 11.24
CA THR A 15 -9.20 -1.17 12.21
C THR A 15 -8.54 0.04 11.55
N ALA A 16 -8.27 1.10 12.32
CA ALA A 16 -7.48 2.23 11.84
C ALA A 16 -5.97 1.91 11.74
N ARG A 17 -5.58 0.63 11.86
CA ARG A 17 -4.18 0.22 11.94
C ARG A 17 -3.59 0.03 10.55
N ILE A 18 -2.55 0.80 10.27
CA ILE A 18 -1.73 0.67 9.07
C ILE A 18 -0.57 -0.27 9.39
N VAL A 19 -0.37 -1.26 8.52
CA VAL A 19 0.74 -2.23 8.61
C VAL A 19 1.44 -2.38 7.28
N GLY A 20 2.71 -2.74 7.34
CA GLY A 20 3.50 -3.11 6.17
C GLY A 20 3.46 -4.61 5.92
N ASP A 21 3.54 -5.01 4.66
CA ASP A 21 3.81 -6.39 4.30
C ASP A 21 5.16 -6.88 4.87
N ALA A 22 5.19 -8.13 5.33
CA ALA A 22 6.37 -8.72 5.98
C ALA A 22 7.58 -8.86 5.05
N GLY A 23 7.35 -8.93 3.73
CA GLY A 23 8.40 -9.00 2.71
C GLY A 23 9.01 -7.65 2.34
N ASN A 24 8.58 -6.56 2.98
CA ASN A 24 9.10 -5.23 2.69
C ASN A 24 10.57 -5.04 3.12
N PRO A 25 11.36 -4.27 2.35
CA PRO A 25 11.02 -3.69 1.05
C PRO A 25 11.04 -4.75 -0.07
N GLN A 26 10.14 -4.59 -1.04
CA GLN A 26 9.95 -5.48 -2.18
C GLN A 26 10.38 -4.85 -3.51
N ALA A 27 10.59 -5.70 -4.52
CA ALA A 27 10.76 -5.25 -5.90
C ALA A 27 9.43 -4.75 -6.47
N ARG A 28 9.47 -3.81 -7.43
CA ARG A 28 8.27 -3.14 -7.98
C ARG A 28 7.18 -4.12 -8.42
N LYS A 29 7.55 -5.16 -9.18
CA LYS A 29 6.60 -6.17 -9.70
C LYS A 29 5.91 -6.95 -8.57
N SER A 30 6.68 -7.39 -7.57
CA SER A 30 6.15 -8.11 -6.41
C SER A 30 5.24 -7.22 -5.57
N ALA A 31 5.67 -5.97 -5.29
CA ALA A 31 4.89 -5.02 -4.51
C ALA A 31 3.52 -4.73 -5.15
N LEU A 32 3.48 -4.52 -6.48
CA LEU A 32 2.23 -4.30 -7.21
C LEU A 32 1.34 -5.55 -7.22
N HIS A 33 1.93 -6.75 -7.34
CA HIS A 33 1.18 -8.00 -7.29
C HIS A 33 0.52 -8.20 -5.92
N VAL A 34 1.27 -8.02 -4.84
CA VAL A 34 0.75 -8.13 -3.46
C VAL A 34 -0.33 -7.07 -3.22
N ALA A 35 -0.10 -5.84 -3.64
CA ALA A 35 -1.08 -4.77 -3.51
C ALA A 35 -2.40 -5.09 -4.25
N ALA A 36 -2.34 -5.66 -5.45
CA ALA A 36 -3.52 -6.06 -6.20
C ALA A 36 -4.31 -7.18 -5.50
N VAL A 37 -3.62 -8.13 -4.86
CA VAL A 37 -4.27 -9.19 -4.05
C VAL A 37 -5.00 -8.59 -2.85
N ILE A 38 -4.36 -7.67 -2.13
CA ILE A 38 -4.96 -7.00 -0.96
C ILE A 38 -6.16 -6.13 -1.36
N ASP A 39 -6.05 -5.39 -2.47
CA ASP A 39 -7.14 -4.56 -3.00
C ASP A 39 -8.38 -5.41 -3.35
N LYS A 40 -8.14 -6.57 -3.99
CA LYS A 40 -9.19 -7.55 -4.28
C LYS A 40 -9.90 -8.05 -3.03
N ASN A 41 -9.21 -8.14 -1.89
CA ASN A 41 -9.79 -8.54 -0.60
C ASN A 41 -10.64 -7.45 0.07
N GLY A 42 -10.75 -6.27 -0.53
CA GLY A 42 -11.59 -5.22 0.04
C GLY A 42 -10.83 -4.14 0.79
N TRP A 43 -9.51 -4.26 0.92
CA TRP A 43 -8.74 -3.45 1.88
C TRP A 43 -8.18 -2.18 1.23
N ARG A 44 -7.90 -1.19 2.08
CA ARG A 44 -7.15 -0.01 1.67
C ARG A 44 -5.68 -0.38 1.63
N VAL A 45 -5.04 -0.18 0.48
CA VAL A 45 -3.66 -0.57 0.24
C VAL A 45 -2.98 0.43 -0.67
N TRP A 46 -1.71 0.70 -0.42
CA TRP A 46 -0.87 1.49 -1.29
C TRP A 46 0.55 0.93 -1.32
N VAL A 47 1.29 1.30 -2.35
CA VAL A 47 2.70 0.99 -2.50
C VAL A 47 3.49 2.29 -2.46
N GLU A 48 4.41 2.40 -1.52
CA GLU A 48 5.25 3.57 -1.34
C GLU A 48 6.74 3.24 -1.42
N HIS A 49 7.55 4.21 -1.84
CA HIS A 49 9.00 4.06 -1.84
C HIS A 49 9.56 4.21 -0.42
N HIS A 50 10.31 3.22 0.07
CA HIS A 50 10.71 3.10 1.48
C HIS A 50 11.49 4.31 2.04
N LYS A 51 12.21 5.07 1.20
CA LYS A 51 12.96 6.27 1.66
C LYS A 51 12.25 7.58 1.42
N THR A 52 11.43 7.66 0.38
CA THR A 52 10.90 8.95 -0.09
C THR A 52 9.40 9.09 0.18
N GLY A 53 8.73 8.01 0.59
CA GLY A 53 7.28 8.00 0.77
C GLY A 53 6.48 8.14 -0.52
N LYS A 54 7.15 8.21 -1.69
CA LYS A 54 6.46 8.40 -2.97
C LYS A 54 5.58 7.18 -3.27
N ARG A 55 4.28 7.42 -3.44
CA ARG A 55 3.32 6.37 -3.80
C ARG A 55 3.35 6.09 -5.29
N LEU A 56 3.40 4.81 -5.63
CA LEU A 56 3.36 4.32 -7.02
C LEU A 56 2.00 3.72 -7.36
N PHE A 57 1.31 3.17 -6.36
CA PHE A 57 0.00 2.56 -6.48
C PHE A 57 -0.80 2.86 -5.23
N GLU A 58 -2.10 3.08 -5.39
CA GLU A 58 -3.07 3.28 -4.32
C GLU A 58 -4.38 2.63 -4.78
N SER A 59 -5.02 1.85 -3.92
CA SER A 59 -6.35 1.32 -4.22
C SER A 59 -7.40 2.44 -4.28
N GLU A 60 -8.47 2.23 -5.03
CA GLU A 60 -9.55 3.23 -5.15
C GLU A 60 -10.12 3.59 -3.77
N ARG A 61 -10.25 2.61 -2.86
CA ARG A 61 -10.69 2.87 -1.48
C ARG A 61 -9.74 3.78 -0.70
N GLU A 62 -8.43 3.65 -0.93
CA GLU A 62 -7.44 4.54 -0.31
C GLU A 62 -7.54 5.95 -0.89
N LYS A 63 -7.72 6.08 -2.20
CA LYS A 63 -7.94 7.37 -2.86
C LYS A 63 -9.21 8.06 -2.33
N THR A 64 -10.34 7.34 -2.30
CA THR A 64 -11.60 7.86 -1.75
C THR A 64 -11.47 8.31 -0.31
N HIS A 65 -10.75 7.54 0.53
CA HIS A 65 -10.53 7.96 1.92
C HIS A 65 -9.67 9.22 2.04
N ARG A 66 -8.66 9.39 1.18
CA ARG A 66 -7.81 10.60 1.18
C ARG A 66 -8.55 11.83 0.68
N GLU A 67 -9.48 11.64 -0.25
CA GLU A 67 -10.31 12.70 -0.81
C GLU A 67 -11.50 13.05 0.09
N ALA A 68 -11.91 12.14 0.98
CA ALA A 68 -12.94 12.41 1.96
C ALA A 68 -12.46 13.49 2.95
N PRO A 69 -13.19 14.61 3.11
CA PRO A 69 -12.85 15.61 4.12
C PRO A 69 -12.93 14.98 5.52
N PRO A 70 -12.06 15.40 6.47
CA PRO A 70 -12.20 14.98 7.85
C PRO A 70 -13.56 15.45 8.36
N VAL A 71 -14.39 14.49 8.81
CA VAL A 71 -15.66 14.74 9.50
C VAL A 71 -15.42 15.32 10.88
#